data_AF-A0A965TYN4-F1
#
_entry.id   AF-A0A965TYN4-F1
#
_cell.length_a   1.000
_cell.length_b   1.000
_cell.length_c   1.000
_cell.angle_alpha   90.00
_cell.angle_beta   90.00
_cell.angle_gamma   90.00
#
_symmetry.space_group_name_H-M   'P 1'
#
loop_
_entity.id
_entity.type
_entity.pdbx_description
1 polymer ?
#
loop_
_entity_poly.entity_id
_entity_poly.type
_entity_poly.pdbx_seq_one_letter_code
_entity_poly.pdbx_strand_id
1 'polypeptide(L)'
;MNAISLVKLFGGLGLFLYGMLTMGNALEKMAGEKLERTLEVMTGNIFKSITVGTLVTAIIQSSSATTVMVVGFVNAGILSLKQAVGVILGANIGTTITGQLLRLDSGASASGSLAMQLLKPSVLCYIAVAIGAGFIMFSKKRRRKDLGEILLGLGVLFIGMSTMEGSVSMLRELPWFQNLFSAMTNPVLGILVGALVTAIIQSSSASVGILQAL
;
A
#
# COMPACT_ATOMS: atom_id res chain seq x y z
N MET A 1 -19.23 -11.68 10.78
CA MET A 1 -19.16 -10.47 9.92
C MET A 1 -20.57 -9.95 9.74
N ASN A 2 -20.80 -8.66 10.01
CA ASN A 2 -22.11 -8.07 9.77
C ASN A 2 -22.24 -7.71 8.28
N ALA A 3 -23.47 -7.68 7.74
CA ALA A 3 -23.72 -7.33 6.34
C ALA A 3 -23.06 -6.00 5.92
N ILE A 4 -22.97 -5.05 6.86
CA ILE A 4 -22.31 -3.76 6.68
C ILE A 4 -20.80 -3.91 6.40
N SER A 5 -20.10 -4.84 7.05
CA SER A 5 -18.66 -5.08 6.84
C SER A 5 -18.39 -5.69 5.46
N LEU A 6 -19.29 -6.56 4.98
CA LEU A 6 -19.23 -7.10 3.62
C LEU A 6 -19.42 -5.99 2.57
N VAL A 7 -20.41 -5.12 2.77
CA VAL A 7 -20.63 -3.97 1.88
C VAL A 7 -19.42 -3.04 1.87
N LYS A 8 -18.81 -2.75 3.02
CA LYS A 8 -17.60 -1.93 3.11
C LYS A 8 -16.39 -2.59 2.44
N LEU A 9 -16.24 -3.92 2.56
CA LEU A 9 -15.17 -4.67 1.90
C LEU A 9 -15.28 -4.56 0.38
N PHE A 10 -16.45 -4.87 -0.20
CA PHE A 10 -16.66 -4.81 -1.65
C PHE A 10 -16.68 -3.37 -2.17
N GLY A 11 -17.22 -2.42 -1.41
CA GLY A 11 -17.14 -1.00 -1.74
C GLY A 11 -15.70 -0.49 -1.74
N GLY A 12 -14.90 -0.88 -0.74
CA GLY A 12 -13.47 -0.59 -0.67
C GLY A 12 -12.69 -1.18 -1.84
N LEU A 13 -13.01 -2.42 -2.24
CA LEU A 13 -12.45 -3.04 -3.45
C LEU A 13 -12.81 -2.26 -4.72
N GLY A 14 -14.06 -1.81 -4.85
CA GLY A 14 -14.50 -0.99 -5.98
C GLY A 14 -13.72 0.34 -6.06
N LEU A 15 -13.59 1.05 -4.94
CA LEU A 15 -12.78 2.27 -4.84
C LEU A 15 -11.31 2.01 -5.19
N PHE A 16 -10.76 0.91 -4.68
CA PHE A 16 -9.38 0.50 -4.94
C PHE A 16 -9.12 0.29 -6.43
N LEU A 17 -9.96 -0.52 -7.09
CA LEU A 17 -9.84 -0.81 -8.52
C LEU A 17 -10.04 0.46 -9.37
N TYR A 18 -11.02 1.30 -9.01
CA TYR A 18 -11.26 2.57 -9.70
C TYR A 18 -10.08 3.52 -9.59
N GLY A 19 -9.51 3.67 -8.38
CA GLY A 19 -8.34 4.50 -8.15
C GLY A 19 -7.12 4.00 -8.93
N MET A 20 -6.92 2.67 -8.98
CA MET A 20 -5.86 2.04 -9.77
C MET A 20 -5.99 2.33 -11.26
N LEU A 21 -7.19 2.13 -11.84
CA LEU A 21 -7.45 2.41 -13.25
C LEU A 21 -7.25 3.89 -13.58
N THR A 22 -7.77 4.79 -12.75
CA THR A 22 -7.65 6.24 -12.94
C THR A 22 -6.18 6.68 -12.90
N MET A 23 -5.44 6.20 -11.88
CA MET A 23 -4.01 6.49 -11.72
C MET A 23 -3.20 5.93 -12.88
N GLY A 24 -3.44 4.69 -13.31
CA GLY A 24 -2.75 4.05 -14.42
C GLY A 24 -2.91 4.85 -15.72
N ASN A 25 -4.15 5.18 -16.07
CA ASN A 25 -4.45 5.96 -17.28
C ASN A 25 -3.84 7.37 -17.21
N ALA A 26 -3.83 8.01 -16.04
CA ALA A 26 -3.26 9.35 -15.88
C ALA A 26 -1.72 9.33 -15.92
N LEU A 27 -1.10 8.30 -15.35
CA LEU A 27 0.33 8.07 -15.46
C LEU A 27 0.75 7.82 -16.90
N GLU A 28 -0.02 7.04 -17.66
CA GLU A 28 0.22 6.81 -19.09
C GLU A 28 0.17 8.12 -19.90
N LYS A 29 -0.85 8.96 -19.68
CA LYS A 29 -0.95 10.28 -20.33
C LYS A 29 0.21 11.22 -19.98
N MET A 30 0.74 11.12 -18.76
CA MET A 30 1.88 11.93 -18.31
C MET A 30 3.23 11.31 -18.60
N ALA A 31 3.28 10.01 -18.89
CA ALA A 31 4.50 9.28 -19.19
C ALA A 31 5.13 9.94 -20.41
N GLY A 32 6.31 10.50 -20.19
CA GLY A 32 7.13 11.05 -21.26
C GLY A 32 8.51 10.44 -21.16
N GLU A 33 9.27 10.60 -22.24
CA GLU A 33 10.60 10.02 -22.44
C GLU A 33 11.55 10.22 -21.24
N LYS A 34 11.45 11.36 -20.54
CA LYS A 34 12.28 11.67 -19.36
C LYS A 34 11.92 10.86 -18.11
N LEU A 35 10.63 10.65 -17.84
CA LEU A 35 10.18 9.88 -16.66
C LEU A 35 10.49 8.41 -16.87
N GLU A 36 10.18 7.89 -18.06
CA GLU A 36 10.51 6.54 -18.48
C GLU A 36 12.02 6.28 -18.33
N ARG A 37 12.86 7.14 -18.92
CA ARG A 37 14.32 6.98 -18.85
C ARG A 37 14.89 7.10 -17.43
N THR A 38 14.30 7.93 -16.58
CA THR A 38 14.72 8.04 -15.16
C THR A 38 14.41 6.74 -14.41
N LEU A 39 13.18 6.23 -14.55
CA LEU A 39 12.77 4.99 -13.91
C LEU A 39 13.52 3.78 -14.48
N GLU A 40 13.80 3.78 -15.78
CA GLU A 40 14.62 2.76 -16.44
C GLU A 40 16.05 2.73 -15.90
N VAL A 41 16.70 3.89 -15.71
CA VAL A 41 18.05 3.96 -15.12
C VAL A 41 18.05 3.48 -13.66
N MET A 42 17.00 3.82 -12.90
CA MET A 42 16.83 3.44 -11.50
C MET A 42 16.45 1.97 -11.32
N THR A 43 15.84 1.33 -12.32
CA THR A 43 15.37 -0.07 -12.26
C THR A 43 16.10 -1.00 -13.25
N GLY A 44 17.06 -0.51 -14.02
CA GLY A 44 17.67 -1.23 -15.15
C GLY A 44 18.42 -2.52 -14.83
N ASN A 45 18.64 -2.83 -13.55
CA ASN A 45 19.08 -4.15 -13.12
C ASN A 45 18.26 -4.61 -11.91
N ILE A 46 18.19 -5.93 -11.69
CA ILE A 46 17.38 -6.53 -10.63
C ILE A 46 17.78 -6.02 -9.24
N PHE A 47 19.08 -5.88 -8.97
CA PHE A 47 19.56 -5.32 -7.70
C PHE A 47 19.12 -3.87 -7.48
N LYS A 48 19.16 -3.04 -8.54
CA LYS A 48 18.70 -1.66 -8.44
C LYS A 48 17.19 -1.60 -8.21
N SER A 49 16.43 -2.41 -8.94
CA SER A 49 14.98 -2.55 -8.76
C SER A 49 14.62 -2.95 -7.33
N ILE A 50 15.31 -3.95 -6.77
CA ILE A 50 15.14 -4.38 -5.38
C ILE A 50 15.44 -3.22 -4.42
N THR A 51 16.58 -2.55 -4.55
CA THR A 51 16.93 -1.42 -3.67
C THR A 51 15.89 -0.30 -3.73
N VAL A 52 15.42 0.04 -4.93
CA VAL A 52 14.36 1.05 -5.11
C VAL A 52 13.08 0.61 -4.40
N GLY A 53 12.64 -0.64 -4.61
CA GLY A 53 11.44 -1.17 -3.94
C GLY A 53 11.55 -1.18 -2.42
N THR A 54 12.72 -1.58 -1.89
CA THR A 54 13.02 -1.58 -0.46
C THR A 54 12.95 -0.18 0.12
N LEU A 55 13.61 0.80 -0.49
CA LEU A 55 13.64 2.18 -0.02
C LEU A 55 12.27 2.85 -0.10
N VAL A 56 11.58 2.69 -1.24
CA VAL A 56 10.24 3.23 -1.44
C VAL A 56 9.29 2.67 -0.39
N THR A 57 9.34 1.36 -0.13
CA THR A 57 8.48 0.74 0.87
C THR A 57 8.88 1.06 2.29
N ALA A 58 10.17 1.23 2.60
CA ALA A 58 10.60 1.68 3.91
C ALA A 58 10.09 3.10 4.22
N ILE A 59 10.06 3.99 3.22
CA ILE A 59 9.57 5.37 3.34
C ILE A 59 8.04 5.39 3.43
N ILE A 60 7.35 4.71 2.52
CA ILE A 60 5.87 4.68 2.43
C ILE A 60 5.27 3.80 3.54
N GLN A 61 6.04 2.85 4.07
CA GLN A 61 5.66 1.85 5.06
C GLN A 61 4.50 0.92 4.61
N SER A 62 4.22 0.85 3.31
CA SER A 62 3.17 0.00 2.75
C SER A 62 3.64 -0.69 1.47
N SER A 63 3.91 -2.00 1.54
CA SER A 63 4.28 -2.80 0.36
C SER A 63 3.10 -2.98 -0.60
N SER A 64 1.87 -3.05 -0.08
CA SER A 64 0.66 -3.10 -0.90
C SER A 64 0.54 -1.84 -1.77
N ALA A 65 0.79 -0.66 -1.19
CA ALA A 65 0.84 0.58 -1.95
C ALA A 65 1.95 0.61 -3.00
N THR A 66 3.17 0.22 -2.63
CA THR A 66 4.30 0.15 -3.57
C THR A 66 4.01 -0.79 -4.73
N THR A 67 3.47 -1.97 -4.45
CA THR A 67 3.12 -2.96 -5.47
C THR A 67 2.10 -2.41 -6.46
N VAL A 68 1.07 -1.75 -5.95
CA VAL A 68 0.01 -1.19 -6.80
C VAL A 68 0.51 -0.02 -7.65
N MET A 69 1.35 0.85 -7.09
CA MET A 69 2.02 1.91 -7.85
C MET A 69 2.89 1.33 -8.98
N VAL A 70 3.64 0.26 -8.70
CA VAL A 70 4.46 -0.43 -9.69
C VAL A 70 3.60 -1.07 -10.78
N VAL A 71 2.47 -1.69 -10.43
CA VAL A 71 1.49 -2.21 -11.41
C VAL A 71 0.96 -1.06 -12.28
N GLY A 72 0.68 0.11 -11.70
CA GLY A 72 0.30 1.32 -12.45
C GLY A 72 1.38 1.74 -13.46
N PHE A 73 2.66 1.68 -13.08
CA PHE A 73 3.78 1.97 -13.99
C PHE A 73 3.94 0.93 -15.10
N VAL A 74 3.68 -0.35 -14.81
CA VAL A 74 3.69 -1.40 -15.85
C VAL A 74 2.54 -1.18 -16.83
N ASN A 75 1.34 -0.89 -16.34
CA ASN A 75 0.17 -0.66 -17.17
C ASN A 75 0.35 0.59 -18.07
N ALA A 76 1.03 1.61 -17.55
CA ALA A 76 1.39 2.81 -18.30
C ALA A 76 2.58 2.61 -19.28
N GLY A 77 3.13 1.40 -19.39
CA GLY A 77 4.29 1.09 -20.23
C GLY A 77 5.62 1.66 -19.76
N ILE A 78 5.67 2.24 -18.55
CA ILE A 78 6.84 2.93 -18.00
C ILE A 78 7.89 1.94 -17.46
N LEU A 79 7.43 0.81 -16.92
CA LEU A 79 8.30 -0.26 -16.40
C LEU A 79 7.98 -1.58 -17.09
N SER A 80 9.03 -2.33 -17.43
CA SER A 80 8.86 -3.73 -17.85
C SER A 80 8.43 -4.61 -16.67
N LEU A 81 7.76 -5.73 -16.97
CA LEU A 81 7.39 -6.73 -15.96
C LEU A 81 8.60 -7.22 -15.15
N LYS A 82 9.77 -7.37 -15.80
CA LYS A 82 11.01 -7.81 -15.12
C LYS A 82 11.49 -6.78 -14.09
N GLN A 83 11.44 -5.49 -14.42
CA GLN A 83 11.76 -4.41 -13.48
C GLN A 83 10.74 -4.37 -12.34
N ALA A 84 9.45 -4.47 -12.66
CA ALA A 84 8.38 -4.47 -11.69
C ALA A 84 8.50 -5.59 -10.66
N VAL A 85 8.80 -6.82 -11.10
CA VAL A 85 9.06 -7.95 -10.19
C VAL A 85 10.21 -7.65 -9.24
N GLY A 86 11.30 -7.04 -9.72
CA GLY A 86 12.41 -6.63 -8.87
C GLY A 86 12.02 -5.59 -7.82
N VAL A 87 11.22 -4.59 -8.19
CA VAL A 87 10.72 -3.57 -7.26
C VAL A 87 9.75 -4.16 -6.24
N ILE A 88 8.86 -5.06 -6.66
CA ILE A 88 7.93 -5.76 -5.76
C ILE A 88 8.69 -6.65 -4.76
N LEU A 89 9.73 -7.35 -5.21
CA LEU A 89 10.57 -8.15 -4.33
C LEU A 89 11.29 -7.27 -3.29
N GLY A 90 11.81 -6.12 -3.72
CA GLY A 90 12.34 -5.09 -2.82
C GLY A 90 11.31 -4.56 -1.83
N ALA A 91 10.08 -4.30 -2.28
CA ALA A 91 9.01 -3.84 -1.43
C ALA A 91 8.73 -4.80 -0.27
N ASN A 92 8.71 -6.11 -0.55
CA ASN A 92 8.55 -7.14 0.48
C ASN A 92 9.71 -7.15 1.49
N ILE A 93 10.95 -6.90 1.04
CA ILE A 93 12.10 -6.75 1.93
C ILE A 93 11.94 -5.50 2.81
N GLY A 94 11.50 -4.38 2.22
CA GLY A 94 11.26 -3.12 2.93
C GLY A 94 10.29 -3.27 4.10
N THR A 95 9.20 -4.03 3.93
CA THR A 95 8.24 -4.29 5.01
C THR A 95 8.84 -5.07 6.18
N THR A 96 9.80 -5.95 5.92
CA THR A 96 10.54 -6.66 6.97
C THR A 96 11.35 -5.69 7.84
N ILE A 97 11.94 -4.66 7.23
CA ILE A 97 12.67 -3.60 7.96
C ILE A 97 11.72 -2.84 8.89
N THR A 98 10.51 -2.50 8.43
CA THR A 98 9.48 -1.85 9.26
C THR A 98 9.10 -2.72 10.47
N GLY A 99 8.95 -4.04 10.28
CA GLY A 99 8.68 -4.97 11.38
C GLY A 99 9.81 -5.05 12.41
N GLN A 100 11.08 -4.98 11.98
CA GLN A 100 12.23 -4.92 12.88
C GLN A 100 12.30 -3.58 13.63
N LEU A 101 11.97 -2.47 12.96
CA LEU A 101 11.88 -1.15 13.60
C LEU A 101 10.78 -1.11 14.66
N LEU A 102 9.61 -1.70 14.40
CA LEU A 102 8.51 -1.79 15.38
C LEU A 102 8.91 -2.58 16.64
N ARG A 103 9.71 -3.66 16.49
CA ARG A 103 10.26 -4.41 17.63
C ARG A 103 11.26 -3.59 18.45
N LEU A 104 11.98 -2.65 17.84
CA LEU A 104 12.87 -1.73 18.55
C LEU A 104 12.09 -0.58 19.20
N ASP A 105 10.98 -0.17 18.58
CA ASP A 105 10.11 0.94 19.01
C ASP A 105 9.10 0.56 20.11
N SER A 106 8.87 -0.74 20.38
CA SER A 106 8.06 -1.18 21.52
C SER A 106 8.62 -0.78 22.90
N GLY A 107 9.73 -0.04 22.96
CA GLY A 107 10.25 0.66 24.13
C GLY A 107 10.07 2.19 24.14
N ALA A 108 9.50 2.82 23.10
CA ALA A 108 9.41 4.28 22.99
C ALA A 108 8.00 4.75 22.60
N SER A 109 7.23 5.13 23.62
CA SER A 109 5.98 5.88 23.47
C SER A 109 6.23 7.25 22.81
N ALA A 110 6.23 7.32 21.48
CA ALA A 110 6.34 8.59 20.75
C ALA A 110 4.96 9.25 20.62
N SER A 111 4.65 10.04 21.65
CA SER A 111 3.51 10.96 21.73
C SER A 111 3.44 11.89 20.50
N GLY A 112 2.22 11.98 19.96
CA GLY A 112 1.93 12.53 18.64
C GLY A 112 2.08 14.04 18.51
N SER A 113 2.94 14.47 17.58
CA SER A 113 2.86 15.79 16.95
C SER A 113 1.84 15.77 15.80
N LEU A 114 1.14 16.89 15.57
CA LEU A 114 0.22 17.07 14.43
C LEU A 114 0.89 16.77 13.08
N ALA A 115 2.18 17.10 12.94
CA ALA A 115 2.96 16.78 11.75
C ALA A 115 3.09 15.27 11.51
N MET A 116 3.29 14.48 12.57
CA MET A 116 3.41 13.02 12.48
C MET A 116 2.05 12.34 12.23
N GLN A 117 0.95 12.92 12.70
CA GLN A 117 -0.40 12.45 12.37
C GLN A 117 -0.77 12.75 10.90
N LEU A 118 -0.38 13.91 10.37
CA LEU A 118 -0.60 14.28 8.96
C LEU A 118 0.25 13.45 7.99
N LEU A 119 1.44 13.03 8.42
CA LEU A 119 2.34 12.16 7.64
C LEU A 119 1.90 10.69 7.61
N LYS A 120 0.87 10.30 8.39
CA LYS A 120 0.33 8.93 8.29
C LYS A 120 -0.17 8.69 6.85
N PRO A 121 0.17 7.55 6.22
CA PRO A 121 -0.29 7.23 4.88
C PRO A 121 -1.81 7.36 4.70
N SER A 122 -2.57 7.07 5.77
CA SER A 122 -4.03 7.16 5.84
C SER A 122 -4.57 8.60 5.77
N VAL A 123 -3.78 9.62 6.13
CA VAL A 123 -4.18 11.03 6.05
C VAL A 123 -3.66 11.66 4.77
N LEU A 124 -2.46 11.27 4.34
CA LEU A 124 -1.88 11.68 3.06
C LEU A 124 -2.78 11.33 1.87
N CYS A 125 -3.51 10.21 1.91
CA CYS A 125 -4.44 9.88 0.83
C CYS A 125 -5.64 10.83 0.75
N TYR A 126 -6.21 11.31 1.87
CA TYR A 126 -7.25 12.34 1.82
C TYR A 126 -6.72 13.69 1.32
N ILE A 127 -5.50 14.06 1.70
CA ILE A 127 -4.83 15.25 1.18
C ILE A 127 -4.60 15.13 -0.32
N ALA A 128 -4.14 13.96 -0.80
CA ALA A 128 -3.94 13.68 -2.21
C ALA A 128 -5.27 13.78 -3.00
N VAL A 129 -6.38 13.26 -2.46
CA VAL A 129 -7.71 13.45 -3.08
C VAL A 129 -8.09 14.93 -3.16
N ALA A 130 -7.92 15.69 -2.06
CA ALA A 130 -8.29 17.10 -2.02
C ALA A 130 -7.48 17.94 -3.04
N ILE A 131 -6.16 17.76 -3.06
CA ILE A 131 -5.28 18.44 -4.02
C ILE A 131 -5.56 17.97 -5.45
N GLY A 132 -5.75 16.66 -5.65
CA GLY A 132 -6.04 16.06 -6.95
C GLY A 132 -7.34 16.59 -7.55
N ALA A 133 -8.42 16.57 -6.77
CA ALA A 133 -9.71 17.16 -7.15
C ALA A 133 -9.58 18.66 -7.44
N GLY A 134 -8.86 19.40 -6.59
CA GLY A 134 -8.60 20.83 -6.79
C GLY A 134 -7.86 21.11 -8.10
N PHE A 135 -6.86 20.31 -8.44
CA PHE A 135 -6.15 20.45 -9.71
C PHE A 135 -7.04 20.15 -10.91
N ILE A 136 -7.87 19.12 -10.86
CA ILE A 136 -8.80 18.78 -11.95
C ILE A 136 -9.84 19.89 -12.17
N MET A 137 -10.42 20.40 -11.07
CA MET A 137 -11.51 21.37 -11.11
C MET A 137 -11.04 22.79 -11.46
N PHE A 138 -9.91 23.24 -10.90
CA PHE A 138 -9.50 24.64 -10.99
C PHE A 138 -8.33 24.90 -11.95
N SER A 139 -7.57 23.88 -12.38
CA SER A 139 -6.45 24.11 -13.31
C SER A 139 -6.91 24.19 -14.75
N LYS A 140 -6.44 25.21 -15.49
CA LYS A 140 -6.65 25.32 -16.95
C LYS A 140 -5.61 24.54 -17.76
N LYS A 141 -4.44 24.25 -17.19
CA LYS A 141 -3.33 23.55 -17.87
C LYS A 141 -3.55 22.03 -17.82
N ARG A 142 -3.46 21.37 -19.00
CA ARG A 142 -3.66 19.92 -19.14
C ARG A 142 -2.75 19.09 -18.22
N ARG A 143 -1.46 19.38 -18.22
CA ARG A 143 -0.47 18.71 -17.34
C ARG A 143 -0.79 18.78 -15.84
N ARG A 144 -1.42 19.86 -15.35
CA ARG A 144 -1.85 19.95 -13.95
C ARG A 144 -3.09 19.11 -13.69
N LYS A 145 -4.01 19.01 -14.66
CA LYS A 145 -5.15 18.11 -14.58
C LYS A 145 -4.70 16.65 -14.57
N ASP A 146 -3.76 16.27 -15.42
CA ASP A 146 -3.23 14.90 -15.46
C ASP A 146 -2.52 14.56 -14.13
N LEU A 147 -1.73 15.48 -13.56
CA LEU A 147 -1.18 15.32 -12.20
C LEU A 147 -2.28 15.21 -11.14
N GLY A 148 -3.37 15.96 -11.30
CA GLY A 148 -4.54 15.88 -10.44
C GLY A 148 -5.24 14.52 -10.53
N GLU A 149 -5.37 13.93 -11.73
CA GLU A 149 -5.90 12.58 -11.93
C GLU A 149 -5.01 11.52 -11.28
N ILE A 150 -3.68 11.66 -11.33
CA ILE A 150 -2.75 10.78 -10.62
C ILE A 150 -2.96 10.87 -9.10
N LEU A 151 -2.98 12.09 -8.54
CA LEU A 151 -3.14 12.30 -7.11
C LEU A 151 -4.51 11.83 -6.60
N LEU A 152 -5.57 12.08 -7.38
CA LEU A 152 -6.91 11.64 -7.06
C LEU A 152 -7.02 10.11 -7.15
N GLY A 153 -6.50 9.51 -8.22
CA GLY A 153 -6.46 8.06 -8.38
C GLY A 153 -5.70 7.38 -7.24
N LEU A 154 -4.52 7.89 -6.90
CA LEU A 154 -3.72 7.43 -5.76
C LEU A 154 -4.51 7.57 -4.45
N GLY A 155 -5.08 8.74 -4.17
CA GLY A 155 -5.81 8.98 -2.94
C GLY A 155 -7.03 8.06 -2.77
N VAL A 156 -7.85 7.91 -3.82
CA VAL A 156 -9.03 7.03 -3.82
C VAL A 156 -8.62 5.56 -3.67
N LEU A 157 -7.53 5.15 -4.32
CA LEU A 157 -6.97 3.81 -4.21
C LEU A 157 -6.60 3.48 -2.76
N PHE A 158 -5.88 4.37 -2.07
CA PHE A 158 -5.52 4.19 -0.67
C PHE A 158 -6.71 4.22 0.29
N ILE A 159 -7.73 5.05 0.02
CA ILE A 159 -8.98 5.04 0.79
C ILE A 159 -9.68 3.69 0.65
N GLY A 160 -9.71 3.13 -0.56
CA GLY A 160 -10.21 1.77 -0.82
C GLY A 160 -9.45 0.72 0.00
N MET A 161 -8.11 0.75 -0.04
CA MET A 161 -7.27 -0.15 0.76
C MET A 161 -7.53 -0.03 2.27
N SER A 162 -7.57 1.19 2.79
CA SER A 162 -7.81 1.43 4.23
C SER A 162 -9.21 1.01 4.66
N THR A 163 -10.22 1.16 3.78
CA THR A 163 -11.59 0.70 4.04
C THR A 163 -11.66 -0.82 4.09
N MET A 164 -10.94 -1.52 3.21
CA MET A 164 -10.82 -2.98 3.24
C MET A 164 -10.12 -3.43 4.52
N GLU A 165 -8.97 -2.85 4.87
CA GLU A 165 -8.21 -3.17 6.09
C GLU A 165 -9.07 -2.98 7.35
N GLY A 166 -9.79 -1.85 7.47
CA GLY A 166 -10.66 -1.58 8.62
C GLY A 166 -11.89 -2.49 8.71
N SER A 167 -12.37 -3.03 7.59
CA SER A 167 -13.49 -3.97 7.57
C SER A 167 -13.06 -5.37 8.00
N VAL A 168 -11.81 -5.72 7.71
CA VAL A 168 -11.26 -7.03 8.00
C VAL A 168 -10.59 -7.09 9.38
N SER A 169 -10.03 -5.99 9.87
CA SER A 169 -9.45 -5.92 11.22
C SER A 169 -10.47 -6.23 12.33
N MET A 170 -11.77 -6.01 12.09
CA MET A 170 -12.85 -6.44 12.99
C MET A 170 -12.90 -7.96 13.21
N LEU A 171 -12.36 -8.76 12.29
CA LEU A 171 -12.25 -10.21 12.47
C LEU A 171 -11.28 -10.58 13.61
N ARG A 172 -10.35 -9.69 13.96
CA ARG A 172 -9.36 -9.90 15.02
C ARG A 172 -10.00 -10.08 16.40
N GLU A 173 -11.16 -9.48 16.62
CA GLU A 173 -11.86 -9.51 17.90
C GLU A 173 -12.68 -10.79 18.11
N LEU A 174 -12.80 -11.64 17.08
CA LEU A 174 -13.61 -12.85 17.19
C LEU A 174 -12.85 -13.96 17.94
N PRO A 175 -13.50 -14.67 18.88
CA PRO A 175 -12.86 -15.73 19.68
C PRO A 175 -12.21 -16.83 18.84
N TRP A 176 -12.83 -17.20 17.71
CA TRP A 176 -12.27 -18.19 16.78
C TRP A 176 -10.97 -17.73 16.11
N PHE A 177 -10.81 -16.41 15.89
CA PHE A 177 -9.61 -15.84 15.30
C PHE A 177 -8.45 -15.83 16.30
N GLN A 178 -8.74 -15.54 17.58
CA GLN A 178 -7.78 -15.65 18.68
C GLN A 178 -7.35 -17.10 18.92
N ASN A 179 -8.29 -18.04 18.87
CA ASN A 179 -8.02 -19.48 18.97
C ASN A 179 -7.23 -20.04 17.77
N LEU A 180 -7.21 -19.33 16.64
CA LEU A 180 -6.38 -19.70 15.49
C LEU A 180 -4.88 -19.54 15.81
N PHE A 181 -4.54 -18.62 16.73
CA PHE A 181 -3.15 -18.39 17.16
C PHE A 181 -2.65 -19.38 18.20
N SER A 182 -3.54 -20.02 18.98
CA SER A 182 -3.14 -21.10 19.89
C SER A 182 -2.78 -22.40 19.16
N ALA A 183 -3.24 -22.57 17.91
CA ALA A 183 -2.87 -23.68 17.03
C ALA A 183 -1.45 -23.55 16.41
N MET A 184 -0.74 -22.44 16.68
CA MET A 184 0.59 -22.17 16.11
C MET A 184 1.74 -23.00 16.71
N THR A 185 1.46 -23.97 17.58
CA THR A 185 2.49 -24.89 18.12
C THR A 185 3.11 -25.77 17.03
N ASN A 186 2.39 -26.02 15.93
CA ASN A 186 2.89 -26.79 14.80
C ASN A 186 3.37 -25.85 13.67
N PRO A 187 4.63 -25.93 13.21
CA PRO A 187 5.22 -24.97 12.27
C PRO A 187 4.49 -24.90 10.92
N VAL A 188 3.94 -26.02 10.42
CA VAL A 188 3.19 -26.03 9.15
C VAL A 188 1.83 -25.34 9.29
N LEU A 189 1.14 -25.58 10.41
CA LEU A 189 -0.12 -24.90 10.71
C LEU A 189 0.10 -23.41 10.99
N GLY A 190 1.20 -23.04 11.63
CA GLY A 190 1.59 -21.64 11.83
C GLY A 190 1.77 -20.89 10.52
N ILE A 191 2.43 -21.49 9.52
CA ILE A 191 2.58 -20.89 8.17
C ILE A 191 1.21 -20.70 7.51
N LEU A 192 0.35 -21.72 7.53
CA LEU A 192 -0.97 -21.66 6.91
C LEU A 192 -1.87 -20.61 7.58
N VAL A 193 -1.89 -20.58 8.90
CA VAL A 193 -2.64 -19.58 9.67
C VAL A 193 -2.09 -18.18 9.42
N GLY A 194 -0.78 -17.99 9.44
CA GLY A 194 -0.15 -16.69 9.14
C GLY A 194 -0.45 -16.20 7.72
N ALA A 195 -0.42 -17.10 6.74
CA ALA A 195 -0.79 -16.80 5.35
C ALA A 195 -2.26 -16.41 5.23
N LEU A 196 -3.15 -17.17 5.89
CA LEU A 196 -4.59 -16.90 5.90
C LEU A 196 -4.91 -15.57 6.58
N VAL A 197 -4.30 -15.31 7.73
CA VAL A 197 -4.42 -14.04 8.48
C VAL A 197 -3.92 -12.87 7.65
N THR A 198 -2.77 -13.00 6.99
CA THR A 198 -2.21 -11.94 6.14
C THR A 198 -3.10 -11.68 4.91
N ALA A 199 -3.60 -12.73 4.26
CA ALA A 199 -4.50 -12.61 3.11
C ALA A 199 -5.82 -11.94 3.48
N ILE A 200 -6.33 -12.24 4.67
CA ILE A 200 -7.54 -11.63 5.22
C ILE A 200 -7.25 -10.17 5.58
N ILE A 201 -6.31 -9.89 6.47
CA ILE A 201 -6.01 -8.54 6.97
C ILE A 201 -5.46 -7.61 5.86
N GLN A 202 -4.92 -8.16 4.76
CA GLN A 202 -4.29 -7.40 3.66
C GLN A 202 -3.09 -6.54 4.10
N SER A 203 -2.58 -6.77 5.31
CA SER A 203 -1.45 -6.08 5.90
C SER A 203 -0.52 -7.09 6.59
N SER A 204 0.66 -7.27 6.00
CA SER A 204 1.68 -8.19 6.51
C SER A 204 2.31 -7.68 7.81
N SER A 205 2.59 -6.37 7.92
CA SER A 205 3.09 -5.77 9.17
C SER A 205 2.08 -5.89 10.32
N ALA A 206 0.79 -5.68 10.05
CA ALA A 206 -0.24 -5.86 11.08
C ALA A 206 -0.28 -7.31 11.58
N SER A 207 -0.19 -8.28 10.67
CA SER A 207 -0.20 -9.71 11.01
C SER A 207 0.99 -10.10 11.89
N VAL A 208 2.20 -9.61 11.58
CA VAL A 208 3.40 -9.84 12.40
C VAL A 208 3.31 -9.13 13.76
N GLY A 209 2.80 -7.90 13.81
CA GLY A 209 2.61 -7.16 15.06
C GLY A 209 1.62 -7.83 16.02
N ILE A 210 0.58 -8.48 15.50
CA ILE A 210 -0.34 -9.30 16.30
C ILE A 210 0.39 -10.47 16.94
N LEU A 211 1.17 -11.21 16.15
CA LEU A 211 1.94 -12.36 16.61
C LEU A 211 3.02 -12.00 17.64
N GLN A 212 3.65 -10.82 17.51
CA GLN A 212 4.68 -10.36 18.45
C GLN A 212 4.10 -9.85 19.78
N ALA A 213 2.82 -9.45 19.79
CA ALA A 213 2.14 -8.94 20.99
C ALA A 213 1.48 -10.04 21.84
N LEU A 214 1.39 -11.27 21.31
CA LEU A 214 0.95 -12.47 22.01
C LEU A 214 2.15 -13.16 22.67
#